data_AF-A0A6N2LKA2-F1
#
_entry.id   AF-A0A6N2LKA2-F1
#
_cell.length_a   1.000
_cell.length_b   1.000
_cell.length_c   1.000
_cell.angle_alpha   90.00
_cell.angle_beta   90.00
_cell.angle_gamma   90.00
#
_symmetry.space_group_name_H-M   'P 1'
#
loop_
_entity.id
_entity.type
_entity.pdbx_description
1 polymer ?
#
loop_
_entity_poly.entity_id
_entity_poly.type
_entity_poly.pdbx_seq_one_letter_code
_entity_poly.pdbx_strand_id
1 'polypeptide(L)'
;MSFSRLLFASLVAFGLAACALGAAVLPADEAKTLGKADWNFSADPCSGQWGWANPSAVEGSENAVSCNCTFSNGTICHVTSM
;
A
#
# COMPACT_ATOMS: atom_id res chain seq x y z
N MET A 1 39.95 -22.19 10.93
CA MET A 1 38.78 -21.99 11.80
C MET A 1 38.30 -20.53 11.90
N SER A 2 39.14 -19.51 11.65
CA SER A 2 38.74 -18.09 11.73
C SER A 2 38.01 -17.58 10.48
N PHE A 3 38.45 -17.98 9.28
CA PHE A 3 37.88 -17.52 8.01
C PHE A 3 36.41 -17.92 7.80
N SER A 4 36.04 -19.16 8.16
CA SER A 4 34.66 -19.64 8.08
C SER A 4 33.71 -18.85 8.99
N ARG A 5 34.18 -18.41 10.18
CA ARG A 5 33.35 -17.60 11.09
C ARG A 5 33.10 -16.20 10.56
N LEU A 6 34.08 -15.61 9.88
CA LEU A 6 33.95 -14.29 9.24
C LEU A 6 33.01 -14.33 8.02
N LEU A 7 33.05 -15.42 7.23
CA LEU A 7 32.12 -15.64 6.11
C LEU A 7 30.68 -15.80 6.59
N PHE A 8 30.45 -16.60 7.64
CA PHE A 8 29.11 -16.76 8.23
C PHE A 8 28.58 -15.44 8.81
N ALA A 9 29.43 -14.64 9.46
CA ALA A 9 29.03 -13.33 9.96
C ALA A 9 28.65 -12.36 8.83
N SER A 10 29.36 -12.38 7.69
CA SER A 10 29.03 -11.57 6.50
C SER A 10 27.72 -11.98 5.84
N LEU A 11 27.43 -13.29 5.74
CA LEU A 11 26.19 -13.78 5.13
C LEU A 11 24.95 -13.40 5.95
N VAL A 12 25.06 -13.40 7.28
CA VAL A 12 23.97 -12.98 8.18
C VAL A 12 23.72 -11.46 8.09
N ALA A 13 24.77 -10.65 7.94
CA ALA A 13 24.64 -9.20 7.77
C ALA A 13 23.98 -8.80 6.43
N PHE A 14 24.25 -9.55 5.35
CA PHE A 14 23.63 -9.31 4.04
C PHE A 14 22.15 -9.70 3.97
N GLY A 15 21.69 -10.64 4.80
CA GLY A 15 20.29 -11.08 4.82
C GLY A 15 19.32 -10.08 5.48
N LEU A 16 19.82 -9.19 6.35
CA LEU A 16 19.01 -8.24 7.11
C LEU A 16 18.72 -6.92 6.36
N ALA A 17 19.34 -6.69 5.19
CA ALA A 17 19.24 -5.43 4.46
C ALA A 17 18.07 -5.35 3.46
N ALA A 18 17.21 -6.37 3.37
CA ALA A 18 16.16 -6.45 2.36
C ALA A 18 14.77 -5.92 2.78
N CYS A 19 14.66 -5.18 3.89
CA CYS A 19 13.42 -4.46 4.23
C CYS A 19 13.51 -2.99 3.82
N ALA A 20 13.70 -2.71 2.53
CA ALA A 20 13.45 -1.38 2.01
C ALA A 20 11.93 -1.19 1.90
N LEU A 21 11.41 -0.22 2.64
CA LEU A 21 10.02 0.25 2.61
C LEU A 21 9.65 0.69 1.19
N GLY A 22 9.16 -0.23 0.37
CA GLY A 22 8.36 0.12 -0.79
C GLY A 22 6.98 0.53 -0.28
N ALA A 23 6.50 1.72 -0.64
CA ALA A 23 5.06 1.96 -0.60
C ALA A 23 4.42 0.84 -1.43
N ALA A 24 3.76 -0.11 -0.77
CA ALA A 24 3.19 -1.28 -1.43
C ALA A 24 2.05 -0.79 -2.31
N VAL A 25 2.35 -0.48 -3.57
CA VAL A 25 1.33 -0.29 -4.59
C VAL A 25 0.85 -1.69 -4.91
N LEU A 26 -0.39 -2.01 -4.49
CA LEU A 26 -1.02 -3.27 -4.86
C LEU A 26 -1.09 -3.35 -6.40
N PRO A 27 -0.45 -4.34 -7.03
CA PRO A 27 -0.63 -4.61 -8.45
C PRO A 27 -2.11 -4.85 -8.77
N ALA A 28 -2.55 -4.43 -9.96
CA ALA A 28 -3.94 -4.57 -10.37
C ALA A 28 -4.45 -6.02 -10.32
N ASP A 29 -3.60 -6.99 -10.63
CA ASP A 29 -3.94 -8.42 -10.56
C ASP A 29 -4.21 -8.88 -9.12
N GLU A 30 -3.47 -8.35 -8.14
CA GLU A 30 -3.69 -8.64 -6.72
C GLU A 30 -4.94 -7.91 -6.18
N ALA A 31 -5.21 -6.69 -6.64
CA ALA A 31 -6.45 -5.99 -6.29
C ALA A 31 -7.70 -6.75 -6.78
N LYS A 32 -7.61 -7.37 -7.95
CA LYS A 32 -8.70 -8.17 -8.52
C LYS A 32 -8.99 -9.42 -7.70
N THR A 33 -7.98 -10.09 -7.15
CA THR A 33 -8.20 -11.25 -6.25
C THR A 33 -8.87 -10.84 -4.93
N LEU A 34 -8.70 -9.59 -4.51
CA LEU A 34 -9.38 -8.98 -3.36
C LEU A 34 -10.77 -8.40 -3.69
N GLY A 35 -11.27 -8.60 -4.91
CA GLY A 35 -12.57 -8.08 -5.35
C GLY A 35 -12.58 -6.57 -5.62
N LYS A 36 -11.43 -5.91 -5.67
CA LYS A 36 -11.26 -4.48 -5.98
C LYS A 36 -10.81 -4.27 -7.42
N ALA A 37 -11.54 -4.87 -8.35
CA ALA A 37 -11.18 -4.86 -9.77
C ALA A 37 -11.41 -3.50 -10.46
N ASP A 38 -12.18 -2.61 -9.84
CA ASP A 38 -12.56 -1.29 -10.33
C ASP A 38 -11.66 -0.16 -9.82
N TRP A 39 -10.66 -0.47 -8.98
CA TRP A 39 -9.74 0.51 -8.42
C TRP A 39 -8.72 0.98 -9.46
N ASN A 40 -8.66 2.29 -9.68
CA ASN A 40 -7.59 2.90 -10.46
C ASN A 40 -6.48 3.42 -9.54
N PHE A 41 -5.39 2.64 -9.42
CA PHE A 41 -4.22 2.99 -8.61
C PHE A 41 -3.39 4.17 -9.14
N SER A 42 -3.68 4.63 -10.37
CA SER A 42 -3.07 5.85 -10.92
C SER A 42 -3.87 7.12 -10.61
N ALA A 43 -5.10 6.97 -10.08
CA ALA A 43 -5.95 8.09 -9.68
C ALA A 43 -5.76 8.41 -8.20
N ASP A 44 -6.11 9.65 -7.83
CA ASP A 44 -6.13 10.08 -6.43
C ASP A 44 -7.18 9.29 -5.62
N PRO A 45 -6.77 8.51 -4.61
CA PRO A 45 -7.69 7.74 -3.79
C PRO A 45 -8.63 8.62 -2.94
N CYS A 46 -8.22 9.85 -2.61
CA CYS A 46 -9.04 10.78 -1.82
C CYS A 46 -10.11 11.50 -2.64
N SER A 47 -10.10 11.36 -3.96
CA SER A 47 -11.16 11.88 -4.83
C SER A 47 -12.50 11.15 -4.65
N GLY A 48 -12.47 9.91 -4.13
CA GLY A 48 -13.63 9.02 -4.08
C GLY A 48 -14.12 8.54 -5.45
N GLN A 49 -13.42 8.89 -6.54
CA GLN A 49 -13.75 8.46 -7.89
C GLN A 49 -13.00 7.17 -8.24
N TRP A 50 -13.28 6.61 -9.42
CA TRP A 50 -12.48 5.50 -9.97
C TRP A 50 -12.35 4.28 -9.06
N GLY A 51 -13.46 3.91 -8.42
CA GLY A 51 -13.57 2.74 -7.55
C GLY A 51 -13.19 2.98 -6.09
N TRP A 52 -12.57 4.11 -5.76
CA TRP A 52 -12.10 4.39 -4.39
C TRP A 52 -13.23 4.65 -3.37
N ALA A 53 -14.40 5.06 -3.84
CA ALA A 53 -15.62 5.08 -3.03
C ALA A 53 -16.81 4.53 -3.82
N ASN A 54 -17.55 3.61 -3.19
CA ASN A 54 -18.81 3.09 -3.72
C ASN A 54 -19.76 2.76 -2.55
N PRO A 55 -20.45 3.78 -2.01
CA PRO A 55 -21.36 3.60 -0.87
C PRO A 55 -22.68 2.92 -1.27
N SER A 56 -22.94 2.73 -2.56
CA SER A 56 -24.15 2.07 -3.07
C SER A 56 -23.92 0.61 -3.47
N ALA A 57 -22.75 0.06 -3.15
CA ALA A 57 -22.47 -1.35 -3.35
C ALA A 57 -23.33 -2.23 -2.43
N VAL A 58 -23.36 -3.53 -2.72
CA VAL A 58 -24.02 -4.51 -1.84
C VAL A 58 -23.28 -4.56 -0.51
N GLU A 59 -24.01 -4.73 0.61
CA GLU A 59 -23.40 -4.88 1.94
C GLU A 59 -22.25 -5.88 1.95
N GLY A 60 -21.08 -5.44 2.42
CA GLY A 60 -19.83 -6.20 2.46
C GLY A 60 -18.94 -6.05 1.22
N SER A 61 -19.36 -5.27 0.23
CA SER A 61 -18.59 -4.98 -0.99
C SER A 61 -18.34 -3.48 -1.21
N GLU A 62 -18.75 -2.65 -0.26
CA GLU A 62 -18.50 -1.21 -0.29
C GLU A 62 -17.00 -0.90 -0.33
N ASN A 63 -16.69 0.23 -0.97
CA ASN A 63 -15.38 0.85 -0.94
C ASN A 63 -15.53 2.21 -0.27
N ALA A 64 -14.68 2.52 0.71
CA ALA A 64 -14.68 3.82 1.36
C ALA A 64 -13.28 4.17 1.87
N VAL A 65 -12.44 4.72 1.00
CA VAL A 65 -11.19 5.33 1.47
C VAL A 65 -11.51 6.59 2.27
N SER A 66 -10.97 6.66 3.50
CA SER A 66 -11.03 7.85 4.34
C SER A 66 -9.71 8.59 4.30
N CYS A 67 -9.80 9.91 4.13
CA CYS A 67 -8.62 10.78 4.03
C CYS A 67 -8.64 11.90 5.06
N ASN A 68 -7.45 12.24 5.53
CA ASN A 68 -7.18 13.42 6.32
C ASN A 68 -6.45 14.46 5.45
N CYS A 69 -7.12 15.57 5.18
CA CYS A 69 -6.59 16.68 4.38
C CYS A 69 -6.31 17.91 5.26
N THR A 70 -5.84 17.75 6.49
CA THR A 70 -5.49 18.92 7.33
C THR A 70 -4.06 19.39 7.08
N PHE A 71 -3.23 18.56 6.45
CA PHE A 71 -1.84 18.86 6.17
C PHE A 71 -1.70 19.92 5.07
N SER A 72 -0.71 20.81 5.21
CA SER A 72 -0.40 21.87 4.24
C SER A 72 -1.62 22.71 3.80
N ASN A 73 -2.48 23.13 4.75
CA ASN A 73 -3.72 23.86 4.45
C ASN A 73 -4.67 23.11 3.48
N GLY A 74 -4.65 21.77 3.52
CA GLY A 74 -5.51 20.91 2.71
C GLY A 74 -5.08 20.74 1.25
N THR A 75 -3.88 21.16 0.89
CA THR A 75 -3.32 20.86 -0.44
C THR A 75 -2.76 19.44 -0.55
N ILE A 76 -2.52 18.76 0.59
CA ILE A 76 -2.03 17.39 0.63
C ILE A 76 -2.97 16.59 1.55
N CYS A 77 -3.52 15.52 0.99
CA CYS A 77 -4.37 14.57 1.70
C CYS A 77 -3.61 13.28 1.99
N HIS A 78 -3.83 12.72 3.17
CA HIS A 78 -3.29 11.42 3.57
C HIS A 78 -4.43 10.43 3.75
N VAL A 79 -4.33 9.26 3.12
CA VAL A 79 -5.22 8.14 3.40
C VAL A 79 -4.99 7.69 4.84
N THR A 80 -6.06 7.62 5.64
CA THR A 80 -6.00 7.22 7.06
C THR A 80 -6.66 5.87 7.34
N SER A 81 -7.64 5.48 6.51
CA SER A 81 -8.28 4.16 6.59
C SER A 81 -8.96 3.83 5.26
N MET A 82 -9.32 2.55 5.10
CA MET A 82 -10.09 2.01 3.98
C MET A 82 -11.17 1.06 4.51
#